data_AF-A0A1Y3XRR8-F1
#
_entry.id   AF-A0A1Y3XRR8-F1
#
_cell.length_a   1.000
_cell.length_b   1.000
_cell.length_c   1.000
_cell.angle_alpha   90.00
_cell.angle_beta   90.00
_cell.angle_gamma   90.00
#
_symmetry.space_group_name_H-M   'P 1'
#
loop_
_entity.id
_entity.type
_entity.pdbx_description
1 polymer ?
#
loop_
_entity_poly.entity_id
_entity_poly.type
_entity_poly.pdbx_seq_one_letter_code
_entity_poly.pdbx_strand_id
1 'polypeptide(L)'
;MGELAIEKKRQIEEVKKRLNVEYDNFVMRGGNYHSLLKILNDGQQFELNYDTLRKTLSMQGYTLDFFCVLALCRYWKLDTAYILSPPDNKEKPMPAADAMMDSIKFKVLDDTAYLGTYYGYLSSNKKGNSALHKMRLKIETSQAGSFTATLTIESDVVDKEGIRTLKKELHGVPILSTFNNNIAITLTDDIGNFFFLYTNYKKYLTPRVFYRKGIAITSAATDEREPVMQTFVLFDRPIPEEKLCYIPGLLLPPQDIVAISEDSLNTLKEEYPVVAQLVENFQYLIKEHKEIVYDINEISVLAEKSDMSKEDRLKALTLLKEKSLAADKFFFTSSLNESVDFVRDYLLKP
;
A
#
# COMPACT_ATOMS: atom_id res chain seq x y z
N MET A 1 44.32 20.39 20.06
CA MET A 1 43.35 21.15 19.23
C MET A 1 43.42 20.82 17.74
N GLY A 2 43.97 19.66 17.31
CA GLY A 2 44.32 19.42 15.90
C GLY A 2 43.26 18.69 15.07
N GLU A 3 42.71 17.58 15.56
CA GLU A 3 41.97 16.63 14.71
C GLU A 3 40.49 16.98 14.50
N LEU A 4 39.78 17.30 15.58
CA LEU A 4 38.33 17.59 15.54
C LEU A 4 38.00 18.84 14.71
N ALA A 5 38.90 19.83 14.70
CA ALA A 5 38.74 21.05 13.92
C ALA A 5 38.99 20.82 12.42
N ILE A 6 39.87 19.87 12.08
CA ILE A 6 40.13 19.48 10.69
C ILE A 6 38.94 18.68 10.16
N GLU A 7 38.44 17.72 10.94
CA GLU A 7 37.30 16.89 10.53
C GLU A 7 36.02 17.72 10.36
N LYS A 8 35.76 18.66 11.27
CA LYS A 8 34.62 19.58 11.14
C LYS A 8 34.71 20.46 9.89
N LYS A 9 35.92 20.94 9.54
CA LYS A 9 36.14 21.72 8.32
C LYS A 9 35.90 20.87 7.07
N ARG A 10 36.40 19.65 7.07
CA ARG A 10 36.22 18.68 5.97
C ARG A 10 34.73 18.35 5.76
N GLN A 11 33.99 18.13 6.84
CA GLN A 11 32.54 17.92 6.79
C GLN A 11 31.79 19.12 6.20
N ILE A 12 32.10 20.33 6.64
CA ILE A 12 31.44 21.55 6.14
C ILE A 12 31.75 21.76 4.66
N GLU A 13 32.99 21.56 4.25
CA GLU A 13 33.38 21.69 2.85
C GLU A 13 32.64 20.68 1.95
N GLU A 14 32.48 19.44 2.43
CA GLU A 14 31.80 18.41 1.65
C GLU A 14 30.29 18.65 1.54
N VAL A 15 29.63 19.06 2.63
CA VAL A 15 28.22 19.49 2.60
C VAL A 15 28.03 20.62 1.57
N LYS A 16 28.94 21.60 1.57
CA LYS A 16 28.91 22.71 0.61
C LYS A 16 29.11 22.24 -0.82
N LYS A 17 30.05 21.33 -1.09
CA LYS A 17 30.25 20.75 -2.43
C LYS A 17 28.97 20.07 -2.93
N ARG A 18 28.35 19.25 -2.10
CA ARG A 18 27.12 18.52 -2.46
C ARG A 18 25.95 19.47 -2.75
N LEU A 19 25.79 20.55 -1.99
CA LEU A 19 24.78 21.57 -2.25
C LEU A 19 25.07 22.41 -3.51
N ASN A 20 26.34 22.69 -3.79
CA ASN A 20 26.72 23.49 -4.96
C ASN A 20 26.44 22.81 -6.29
N VAL A 21 26.39 21.47 -6.34
CA VAL A 21 25.98 20.75 -7.55
C VAL A 21 24.61 21.23 -8.05
N GLU A 22 23.63 21.37 -7.15
CA GLU A 22 22.30 21.85 -7.53
C GLU A 22 22.21 23.36 -7.68
N TYR A 23 23.02 24.10 -6.92
CA TYR A 23 23.12 25.53 -7.10
C TYR A 23 23.68 25.90 -8.47
N ASP A 24 24.71 25.18 -8.95
CA ASP A 24 25.27 25.37 -10.28
C ASP A 24 24.23 25.06 -11.37
N ASN A 25 23.47 23.97 -11.22
CA ASN A 25 22.34 23.66 -12.11
C ASN A 25 21.28 24.79 -12.13
N PHE A 26 20.99 25.38 -10.97
CA PHE A 26 20.06 26.50 -10.84
C PHE A 26 20.58 27.77 -11.51
N VAL A 27 21.88 28.06 -11.36
CA VAL A 27 22.55 29.19 -12.03
C VAL A 27 22.56 29.00 -13.54
N MET A 28 22.83 27.79 -14.04
CA MET A 28 22.76 27.48 -15.48
C MET A 28 21.38 27.74 -16.08
N ARG A 29 20.31 27.65 -15.28
CA ARG A 29 18.93 27.98 -15.68
C ARG A 29 18.58 29.47 -15.54
N GLY A 30 19.58 30.32 -15.30
CA GLY A 30 19.43 31.78 -15.16
C GLY A 30 19.13 32.26 -13.74
N GLY A 31 19.23 31.37 -12.74
CA GLY A 31 19.05 31.72 -11.33
C GLY A 31 20.25 32.44 -10.72
N ASN A 32 20.02 33.14 -9.60
CA ASN A 32 21.07 33.71 -8.76
C ASN A 32 20.66 33.66 -7.27
N TYR A 33 21.53 34.10 -6.35
CA TYR A 33 21.23 34.08 -4.92
C TYR A 33 19.97 34.88 -4.55
N HIS A 34 19.73 36.03 -5.17
CA HIS A 34 18.56 36.85 -4.87
C HIS A 34 17.27 36.18 -5.35
N SER A 35 17.28 35.58 -6.54
CA SER A 35 16.12 34.84 -7.04
C SER A 35 15.86 33.59 -6.21
N LEU A 36 16.90 32.87 -5.78
CA LEU A 36 16.76 31.70 -4.91
C LEU A 36 16.19 32.09 -3.55
N LEU A 37 16.71 33.15 -2.91
CA LEU A 37 16.20 33.65 -1.64
C LEU A 37 14.72 34.03 -1.74
N LYS A 38 14.35 34.72 -2.82
CA LYS A 38 12.96 35.10 -3.07
C LYS A 38 12.06 33.87 -3.17
N ILE A 39 12.48 32.83 -3.90
CA ILE A 39 11.70 31.60 -4.04
C ILE A 39 11.57 30.87 -2.69
N LEU A 40 12.65 30.80 -1.91
CA LEU A 40 12.66 30.12 -0.61
C LEU A 40 11.77 30.85 0.42
N ASN A 41 11.75 32.18 0.42
CA ASN A 41 10.97 32.95 1.38
C ASN A 41 9.52 33.14 0.93
N ASP A 42 9.30 33.60 -0.30
CA ASP A 42 7.96 33.92 -0.80
C ASP A 42 7.18 32.65 -1.16
N GLY A 43 7.87 31.60 -1.64
CA GLY A 43 7.24 30.36 -2.10
C GLY A 43 7.15 29.25 -1.06
N GLN A 44 8.03 29.25 -0.05
CA GLN A 44 8.11 28.16 0.95
C GLN A 44 8.11 28.65 2.41
N GLN A 45 8.06 29.97 2.64
CA GLN A 45 7.97 30.58 3.98
C GLN A 45 9.13 30.21 4.94
N PHE A 46 10.35 30.04 4.42
CA PHE A 46 11.51 29.66 5.26
C PHE A 46 12.19 30.82 6.03
N GLU A 47 11.81 32.08 5.77
CA GLU A 47 12.34 33.28 6.45
C GLU A 47 13.88 33.37 6.52
N LEU A 48 14.57 33.01 5.43
CA LEU A 48 16.03 33.07 5.35
C LEU A 48 16.53 34.48 5.04
N ASN A 49 17.73 34.83 5.51
CA ASN A 49 18.41 36.05 5.10
C ASN A 49 19.44 35.78 3.97
N TYR A 50 19.72 36.82 3.16
CA TYR A 50 20.61 36.70 2.01
C TYR A 50 22.04 36.28 2.38
N ASP A 51 22.58 36.83 3.46
CA ASP A 51 23.96 36.56 3.89
C ASP A 51 24.14 35.12 4.36
N THR A 52 23.15 34.53 5.02
CA THR A 52 23.12 33.15 5.48
C THR A 52 23.05 32.22 4.29
N LEU A 53 22.19 32.50 3.31
CA LEU A 53 22.11 31.73 2.05
C LEU A 53 23.45 31.78 1.30
N ARG A 54 23.99 32.98 1.10
CA ARG A 54 25.26 33.19 0.42
C ARG A 54 26.42 32.51 1.14
N LYS A 55 26.51 32.60 2.47
CA LYS A 55 27.58 31.94 3.26
C LYS A 55 27.46 30.42 3.26
N THR A 56 26.24 29.89 3.19
CA THR A 56 25.96 28.44 3.15
C THR A 56 26.37 27.85 1.80
N LEU A 57 26.10 28.54 0.70
CA LEU A 57 26.42 28.09 -0.65
C LEU A 57 27.83 28.53 -1.12
N SER A 58 28.41 29.58 -0.54
CA SER A 58 29.78 30.00 -0.84
C SER A 58 30.79 28.95 -0.40
N MET A 59 31.64 28.49 -1.33
CA MET A 59 32.82 27.67 -1.05
C MET A 59 33.88 28.42 -0.24
N GLN A 60 33.80 29.75 -0.16
CA GLN A 60 34.66 30.57 0.68
C GLN A 60 34.09 30.62 2.11
N GLY A 61 34.85 30.06 3.07
CA GLY A 61 34.55 30.11 4.51
C GLY A 61 33.95 28.82 5.09
N TYR A 62 34.07 28.67 6.42
CA TYR A 62 33.68 27.46 7.16
C TYR A 62 32.37 27.63 7.96
N THR A 63 31.54 28.62 7.60
CA THR A 63 30.23 28.81 8.22
C THR A 63 29.17 28.03 7.44
N LEU A 64 28.38 27.25 8.18
CA LEU A 64 27.26 26.48 7.66
C LEU A 64 26.09 26.70 8.61
N ASP A 65 24.98 27.20 8.09
CA ASP A 65 23.74 27.32 8.85
C ASP A 65 22.87 26.09 8.59
N PHE A 66 22.56 25.35 9.65
CA PHE A 66 21.86 24.08 9.52
C PHE A 66 20.43 24.24 9.00
N PHE A 67 19.71 25.29 9.42
CA PHE A 67 18.34 25.55 8.96
C PHE A 67 18.33 25.92 7.48
N CYS A 68 19.32 26.71 7.04
CA CYS A 68 19.51 27.02 5.62
C CYS A 68 19.79 25.75 4.78
N VAL A 69 20.65 24.84 5.28
CA VAL A 69 20.90 23.56 4.61
C VAL A 69 19.61 22.74 4.48
N LEU A 70 18.82 22.61 5.55
CA LEU A 70 17.56 21.87 5.50
C LEU A 70 16.54 22.50 4.54
N ALA A 71 16.44 23.83 4.52
CA ALA A 71 15.57 24.55 3.60
C ALA A 71 15.96 24.30 2.13
N LEU A 72 17.26 24.30 1.82
CA LEU A 72 17.78 23.99 0.49
C LEU A 72 17.52 22.53 0.10
N CYS A 73 17.78 21.59 1.01
CA CYS A 73 17.46 20.17 0.79
C CYS A 73 15.97 19.98 0.50
N ARG A 74 15.10 20.66 1.25
CA ARG A 74 13.65 20.58 1.04
C ARG A 74 13.20 21.18 -0.29
N TYR A 75 13.73 22.34 -0.66
CA TYR A 75 13.39 23.01 -1.92
C TYR A 75 13.82 22.20 -3.15
N TRP A 76 15.05 21.68 -3.15
CA TRP A 76 15.58 20.85 -4.24
C TRP A 76 15.25 19.36 -4.12
N LYS A 77 14.46 18.96 -3.11
CA LYS A 77 14.10 17.56 -2.82
C LYS A 77 15.30 16.62 -2.69
N LEU A 78 16.36 17.10 -2.03
CA LEU A 78 17.60 16.35 -1.81
C LEU A 78 17.47 15.40 -0.62
N ASP A 79 18.20 14.29 -0.72
CA ASP A 79 18.40 13.37 0.40
C ASP A 79 19.26 14.05 1.49
N THR A 80 18.61 14.55 2.53
CA THR A 80 19.25 15.21 3.67
C THR A 80 20.29 14.31 4.35
N ALA A 81 20.07 12.99 4.39
CA ALA A 81 21.02 12.05 4.99
C ALA A 81 22.31 11.98 4.17
N TYR A 82 22.20 11.98 2.84
CA TYR A 82 23.36 12.07 1.95
C TYR A 82 24.06 13.42 2.04
N ILE A 83 23.33 14.54 2.02
CA ILE A 83 23.95 15.88 2.11
C ILE A 83 24.79 16.00 3.39
N LEU A 84 24.27 15.50 4.51
CA LEU A 84 24.93 15.57 5.83
C LEU A 84 25.85 14.37 6.13
N SER A 85 26.01 13.42 5.21
CA SER A 85 26.82 12.22 5.47
C SER A 85 28.30 12.54 5.66
N PRO A 86 29.11 11.65 6.28
CA PRO A 86 30.55 11.83 6.41
C PRO A 86 31.26 12.10 5.07
N PRO A 87 32.48 12.69 5.07
CA PRO A 87 33.17 13.04 3.83
C PRO A 87 33.57 11.81 3.01
N ASP A 88 33.84 10.69 3.69
CA ASP A 88 34.26 9.43 3.08
C ASP A 88 33.08 8.55 2.62
N ASN A 89 31.84 9.10 2.62
CA ASN A 89 30.68 8.36 2.16
C ASN A 89 30.79 8.04 0.65
N LYS A 90 30.77 6.74 0.33
CA LYS A 90 30.80 6.22 -1.06
C LYS A 90 29.40 5.93 -1.60
N GLU A 91 28.38 6.03 -0.77
CA GLU A 91 27.00 5.80 -1.17
C GLU A 91 26.50 6.97 -2.02
N LYS A 92 25.74 6.65 -3.07
CA LYS A 92 25.10 7.66 -3.92
C LYS A 92 23.87 8.22 -3.19
N PRO A 93 23.49 9.49 -3.44
CA PRO A 93 22.27 10.05 -2.87
C PRO A 93 21.09 9.13 -3.17
N MET A 94 20.21 8.93 -2.18
CA MET A 94 18.93 8.29 -2.46
C MET A 94 18.22 9.14 -3.52
N PRO A 95 17.77 8.56 -4.65
CA PRO A 95 17.08 9.32 -5.67
C PRO A 95 15.85 9.98 -5.04
N ALA A 96 15.53 11.21 -5.44
CA ALA A 96 14.27 11.85 -5.04
C ALA A 96 13.11 10.87 -5.28
N ALA A 97 12.11 10.84 -4.39
CA ALA A 97 10.97 9.92 -4.51
C ALA A 97 10.33 9.97 -5.91
N ASP A 98 10.32 11.16 -6.50
CA ASP A 98 9.89 11.47 -7.86
C ASP A 98 10.72 10.77 -8.96
N ALA A 99 12.03 10.60 -8.73
CA ALA A 99 12.99 9.94 -9.63
C ALA A 99 13.13 8.43 -9.38
N MET A 100 12.67 7.92 -8.23
CA MET A 100 12.61 6.46 -8.00
C MET A 100 11.63 5.75 -8.94
N MET A 101 10.67 6.50 -9.51
CA MET A 101 9.72 5.99 -10.50
C MET A 101 10.31 5.76 -11.90
N ASP A 102 11.52 6.25 -12.19
CA ASP A 102 12.27 5.99 -13.44
C ASP A 102 13.67 5.43 -13.12
N SER A 103 13.71 4.41 -12.26
CA SER A 103 14.91 3.60 -12.06
C SER A 103 14.89 2.40 -13.01
N ILE A 104 16.05 1.78 -13.26
CA ILE A 104 16.12 0.52 -14.05
C ILE A 104 15.14 -0.55 -13.52
N LYS A 105 14.76 -0.48 -12.24
CA LYS A 105 13.91 -1.42 -11.51
C LYS A 105 12.41 -1.07 -11.48
N PHE A 106 12.08 0.22 -11.60
CA PHE A 106 10.71 0.73 -11.56
C PHE A 106 10.57 1.81 -12.61
N LYS A 107 9.60 1.63 -13.52
CA LYS A 107 9.26 2.61 -14.54
C LYS A 107 7.77 2.88 -14.54
N VAL A 108 7.34 4.05 -14.98
CA VAL A 108 5.91 4.27 -15.29
C VAL A 108 5.48 3.27 -16.35
N LEU A 109 4.30 2.67 -16.18
CA LEU A 109 3.75 1.74 -17.15
C LEU A 109 3.56 2.44 -18.50
N ASP A 110 4.13 1.85 -19.55
CA ASP A 110 4.13 2.37 -20.92
C ASP A 110 3.55 1.36 -21.94
N ASP A 111 3.05 0.22 -21.45
CA ASP A 111 2.46 -0.82 -22.29
C ASP A 111 1.00 -0.48 -22.65
N THR A 112 0.80 -0.04 -23.89
CA THR A 112 -0.52 0.33 -24.43
C THR A 112 -1.59 -0.77 -24.32
N ALA A 113 -1.22 -2.05 -24.14
CA ALA A 113 -2.17 -3.12 -23.88
C ALA A 113 -2.92 -2.98 -22.54
N TYR A 114 -2.46 -2.08 -21.66
CA TYR A 114 -3.06 -1.77 -20.37
C TYR A 114 -3.95 -0.52 -20.40
N LEU A 115 -4.07 0.15 -21.55
CA LEU A 115 -4.99 1.27 -21.70
C LEU A 115 -6.42 0.76 -21.80
N GLY A 116 -7.36 1.49 -21.20
CA GLY A 116 -8.78 1.20 -21.31
C GLY A 116 -9.53 1.32 -19.98
N THR A 117 -10.76 0.82 -19.99
CA THR A 117 -11.62 0.74 -18.81
C THR A 117 -11.76 -0.72 -18.40
N TYR A 118 -11.52 -0.97 -17.12
CA TYR A 118 -11.65 -2.27 -16.47
C TYR A 118 -12.77 -2.23 -15.44
N TYR A 119 -13.53 -3.31 -15.37
CA TYR A 119 -14.61 -3.50 -14.42
C TYR A 119 -14.14 -4.50 -13.37
N GLY A 120 -14.19 -4.12 -12.11
CA GLY A 120 -13.61 -4.90 -11.02
C GLY A 120 -14.56 -5.16 -9.89
N TYR A 121 -14.14 -6.08 -9.03
CA TYR A 121 -14.91 -6.47 -7.86
C TYR A 121 -13.97 -6.78 -6.68
N LEU A 122 -14.42 -6.46 -5.47
CA LEU A 122 -13.80 -6.83 -4.18
C LEU A 122 -14.87 -6.99 -3.10
N SER A 123 -14.52 -7.67 -2.02
CA SER A 123 -15.42 -7.88 -0.88
C SER A 123 -15.51 -6.63 0.00
N SER A 124 -16.60 -6.48 0.74
CA SER A 124 -16.75 -5.33 1.64
C SER A 124 -15.64 -5.22 2.69
N ASN A 125 -15.11 -4.00 2.86
CA ASN A 125 -14.09 -3.65 3.86
C ASN A 125 -14.65 -3.57 5.28
N LYS A 126 -15.93 -3.93 5.49
CA LYS A 126 -16.57 -4.05 6.80
C LYS A 126 -16.44 -5.48 7.30
N LYS A 127 -15.96 -5.65 8.54
CA LYS A 127 -15.84 -6.96 9.20
C LYS A 127 -17.21 -7.66 9.24
N GLY A 128 -17.25 -8.94 8.85
CA GLY A 128 -18.49 -9.74 8.78
C GLY A 128 -19.42 -9.42 7.60
N ASN A 129 -19.06 -8.47 6.73
CA ASN A 129 -19.84 -8.17 5.53
C ASN A 129 -19.21 -8.85 4.29
N SER A 130 -19.96 -9.73 3.64
CA SER A 130 -19.58 -10.44 2.41
C SER A 130 -20.11 -9.77 1.13
N ALA A 131 -20.73 -8.58 1.23
CA ALA A 131 -21.22 -7.84 0.08
C ALA A 131 -20.10 -7.52 -0.91
N LEU A 132 -20.45 -7.56 -2.19
CA LEU A 132 -19.55 -7.31 -3.31
C LEU A 132 -19.57 -5.84 -3.70
N HIS A 133 -18.41 -5.18 -3.64
CA HIS A 133 -18.25 -3.81 -4.15
C HIS A 133 -17.84 -3.83 -5.62
N LYS A 134 -18.44 -2.95 -6.40
CA LYS A 134 -18.14 -2.77 -7.83
C LYS A 134 -17.06 -1.71 -7.97
N MET A 135 -16.05 -2.00 -8.79
CA MET A 135 -14.99 -1.07 -9.14
C MET A 135 -14.99 -0.78 -10.63
N ARG A 136 -14.51 0.40 -10.99
CA ARG A 136 -14.16 0.75 -12.36
C ARG A 136 -12.79 1.41 -12.37
N LEU A 137 -11.79 0.73 -12.93
CA LEU A 137 -10.44 1.25 -13.09
C LEU A 137 -10.26 1.70 -14.54
N LYS A 138 -9.98 2.98 -14.76
CA LYS A 138 -9.66 3.53 -16.07
C LYS A 138 -8.18 3.87 -16.12
N ILE A 139 -7.45 3.33 -17.09
CA ILE A 139 -6.06 3.69 -17.37
C ILE A 139 -6.01 4.39 -18.71
N GLU A 140 -5.46 5.60 -18.75
CA GLU A 140 -5.41 6.43 -19.94
C GLU A 140 -4.10 7.21 -20.04
N THR A 141 -3.83 7.74 -21.23
CA THR A 141 -2.68 8.62 -21.45
C THR A 141 -3.02 10.03 -21.02
N SER A 142 -2.21 10.60 -20.13
CA SER A 142 -2.33 11.99 -19.70
C SER A 142 -1.95 12.97 -20.81
N GLN A 143 -2.26 14.25 -20.62
CA GLN A 143 -1.85 15.32 -21.54
C GLN A 143 -0.32 15.43 -21.68
N ALA A 144 0.44 14.97 -20.67
CA ALA A 144 1.90 14.93 -20.68
C ALA A 144 2.48 13.65 -21.32
N GLY A 145 1.63 12.74 -21.83
CA GLY A 145 2.05 11.51 -22.50
C GLY A 145 2.32 10.31 -21.57
N SER A 146 2.32 10.50 -20.25
CA SER A 146 2.44 9.41 -19.26
C SER A 146 1.10 8.75 -18.96
N PHE A 147 1.10 7.49 -18.50
CA PHE A 147 -0.14 6.82 -18.13
C PHE A 147 -0.63 7.28 -16.75
N THR A 148 -1.93 7.45 -16.62
CA THR A 148 -2.63 7.73 -15.36
C THR A 148 -3.73 6.72 -15.14
N ALA A 149 -4.09 6.51 -13.87
CA ALA A 149 -5.14 5.61 -13.45
C ALA A 149 -6.18 6.36 -12.62
N THR A 150 -7.45 6.11 -12.90
CA THR A 150 -8.60 6.60 -12.11
C THR A 150 -9.43 5.39 -11.67
N LEU A 151 -9.58 5.21 -10.37
CA LEU A 151 -10.38 4.15 -9.78
C LEU A 151 -11.67 4.76 -9.21
N THR A 152 -12.80 4.25 -9.68
CA THR A 152 -14.10 4.48 -9.08
C THR A 152 -14.53 3.25 -8.29
N ILE A 153 -15.03 3.45 -7.07
CA ILE A 153 -15.63 2.40 -6.24
C ILE A 153 -17.07 2.77 -5.93
N GLU A 154 -17.99 1.88 -6.25
CA GLU A 154 -19.41 2.00 -5.96
C GLU A 154 -19.76 1.04 -4.82
N SER A 155 -20.32 1.59 -3.76
CA SER A 155 -20.71 0.88 -2.55
C SER A 155 -22.13 1.25 -2.16
N ASP A 156 -23.00 0.26 -2.04
CA ASP A 156 -24.37 0.47 -1.57
C ASP A 156 -24.37 0.52 -0.04
N VAL A 157 -24.86 1.64 0.49
CA VAL A 157 -25.04 1.85 1.93
C VAL A 157 -26.53 1.87 2.22
N VAL A 158 -26.96 1.02 3.14
CA VAL A 158 -28.33 1.02 3.64
C VAL A 158 -28.44 2.08 4.72
N ASP A 159 -29.25 3.11 4.47
CA ASP A 159 -29.59 4.15 5.43
C ASP A 159 -31.09 4.07 5.79
N LYS A 160 -31.54 4.86 6.76
CA LYS A 160 -32.94 4.88 7.23
C LYS A 160 -33.97 5.23 6.13
N GLU A 161 -33.52 5.83 5.03
CA GLU A 161 -34.35 6.26 3.89
C GLU A 161 -34.26 5.32 2.68
N GLY A 162 -33.46 4.24 2.75
CA GLY A 162 -33.29 3.27 1.66
C GLY A 162 -31.83 2.98 1.31
N ILE A 163 -31.60 2.36 0.15
CA ILE A 163 -30.26 2.04 -0.36
C ILE A 163 -29.70 3.26 -1.08
N ARG A 164 -28.56 3.79 -0.61
CA ARG A 164 -27.83 4.88 -1.25
C ARG A 164 -26.48 4.38 -1.77
N THR A 165 -26.24 4.52 -3.07
CA THR A 165 -24.95 4.22 -3.68
C THR A 165 -23.96 5.36 -3.42
N LEU A 166 -22.89 5.07 -2.68
CA LEU A 166 -21.74 5.95 -2.53
C LEU A 166 -20.71 5.67 -3.61
N LYS A 167 -20.24 6.73 -4.26
CA LYS A 167 -19.20 6.69 -5.28
C LYS A 167 -17.96 7.39 -4.75
N LYS A 168 -16.83 6.67 -4.73
CA LYS A 168 -15.50 7.23 -4.43
C LYS A 168 -14.66 7.20 -5.68
N GLU A 169 -13.91 8.27 -5.92
CA GLU A 169 -13.00 8.38 -7.06
C GLU A 169 -11.59 8.67 -6.54
N LEU A 170 -10.62 7.89 -7.01
CA LEU A 170 -9.22 7.95 -6.58
C LEU A 170 -8.33 8.01 -7.83
N HIS A 171 -7.23 8.75 -7.77
CA HIS A 171 -6.31 8.93 -8.88
C HIS A 171 -4.90 8.47 -8.52
N GLY A 172 -4.15 8.02 -9.52
CA GLY A 172 -2.81 7.49 -9.32
C GLY A 172 -2.06 7.27 -10.63
N VAL A 173 -0.83 6.77 -10.50
CA VAL A 173 0.03 6.42 -11.64
C VAL A 173 0.38 4.94 -11.56
N PRO A 174 0.17 4.16 -12.64
CA PRO A 174 0.59 2.76 -12.68
C PRO A 174 2.11 2.65 -12.86
N ILE A 175 2.75 1.94 -11.93
CA ILE A 175 4.20 1.73 -11.90
C ILE A 175 4.49 0.25 -12.17
N LEU A 176 5.36 -0.02 -13.13
CA LEU A 176 5.87 -1.35 -13.44
C LEU A 176 7.19 -1.60 -12.72
N SER A 177 7.22 -2.60 -11.84
CA SER A 177 8.47 -3.20 -11.38
C SER A 177 9.01 -4.12 -12.48
N THR A 178 10.04 -3.67 -13.19
CA THR A 178 10.66 -4.41 -14.30
C THR A 178 11.35 -5.68 -13.83
N PHE A 179 11.88 -5.68 -12.60
CA PHE A 179 12.55 -6.83 -12.00
C PHE A 179 11.55 -7.93 -11.58
N ASN A 180 10.48 -7.55 -10.90
CA ASN A 180 9.49 -8.49 -10.37
C ASN A 180 8.38 -8.83 -11.37
N ASN A 181 8.30 -8.11 -12.50
CA ASN A 181 7.20 -8.15 -13.45
C ASN A 181 5.83 -7.96 -12.77
N ASN A 182 5.71 -6.91 -11.97
CA ASN A 182 4.47 -6.57 -11.27
C ASN A 182 4.10 -5.11 -11.50
N ILE A 183 2.80 -4.81 -11.52
CA ILE A 183 2.27 -3.46 -11.58
C ILE A 183 1.72 -3.10 -10.20
N ALA A 184 2.15 -1.95 -9.71
CA ALA A 184 1.62 -1.30 -8.53
C ALA A 184 0.91 -0.01 -8.93
N ILE A 185 -0.24 0.27 -8.33
CA ILE A 185 -0.93 1.56 -8.48
C ILE A 185 -1.28 2.04 -7.09
N THR A 186 -0.70 3.18 -6.71
CA THR A 186 -1.09 3.91 -5.51
C THR A 186 -2.13 4.94 -5.92
N LEU A 187 -3.34 4.82 -5.39
CA LEU A 187 -4.50 5.65 -5.71
C LEU A 187 -4.91 6.44 -4.46
N THR A 188 -5.12 7.73 -4.63
CA THR A 188 -5.50 8.65 -3.55
C THR A 188 -6.60 9.60 -3.98
N ASP A 189 -7.38 10.11 -3.04
CA ASP A 189 -8.31 11.21 -3.26
C ASP A 189 -7.88 12.46 -2.48
N ASP A 190 -8.60 13.57 -2.69
CA ASP A 190 -8.31 14.87 -2.09
C ASP A 190 -8.48 14.89 -0.57
N ILE A 191 -9.12 13.87 0.01
CA ILE A 191 -9.41 13.75 1.44
C ILE A 191 -8.39 12.81 2.13
N GLY A 192 -7.46 12.24 1.36
CA GLY A 192 -6.40 11.36 1.86
C GLY A 192 -6.83 9.90 2.05
N ASN A 193 -7.93 9.47 1.42
CA ASN A 193 -8.21 8.03 1.31
C ASN A 193 -7.14 7.38 0.45
N PHE A 194 -6.73 6.17 0.84
CA PHE A 194 -5.63 5.44 0.23
C PHE A 194 -6.12 4.10 -0.28
N PHE A 195 -5.75 3.78 -1.52
CA PHE A 195 -6.02 2.49 -2.14
C PHE A 195 -4.79 2.04 -2.90
N PHE A 196 -4.28 0.86 -2.59
CA PHE A 196 -3.12 0.30 -3.28
C PHE A 196 -3.53 -0.96 -4.02
N LEU A 197 -3.29 -0.99 -5.33
CA LEU A 197 -3.52 -2.16 -6.17
C LEU A 197 -2.19 -2.76 -6.61
N TYR A 198 -2.06 -4.06 -6.47
CA TYR A 198 -0.86 -4.80 -6.86
C TYR A 198 -1.23 -6.04 -7.68
N THR A 199 -0.65 -6.18 -8.87
CA THR A 199 -0.97 -7.27 -9.79
C THR A 199 0.25 -7.67 -10.61
N ASN A 200 0.22 -8.87 -11.18
CA ASN A 200 1.29 -9.33 -12.07
C ASN A 200 1.21 -8.60 -13.42
N TYR A 201 2.38 -8.20 -13.93
CA TYR A 201 2.56 -7.77 -15.31
C TYR A 201 2.66 -9.00 -16.21
N LYS A 202 1.90 -8.98 -17.30
CA LYS A 202 2.00 -9.93 -18.40
C LYS A 202 2.06 -9.14 -19.71
N LYS A 203 3.03 -9.49 -20.57
CA LYS A 203 3.13 -8.95 -21.92
C LYS A 203 2.18 -9.73 -22.81
N TYR A 204 1.24 -9.06 -23.45
CA TYR A 204 0.28 -9.68 -24.35
C TYR A 204 0.62 -9.38 -25.81
N LEU A 205 0.46 -10.38 -26.68
CA LEU A 205 0.55 -10.20 -28.13
C LEU A 205 -0.71 -9.53 -28.70
N THR A 206 -1.83 -9.59 -27.96
CA THR A 206 -3.12 -8.99 -28.31
C THR A 206 -3.57 -8.01 -27.23
N PRO A 207 -4.04 -6.80 -27.58
CA PRO A 207 -4.20 -5.66 -26.67
C PRO A 207 -5.43 -5.73 -25.74
N ARG A 208 -6.04 -6.90 -25.53
CA ARG A 208 -7.22 -7.03 -24.65
C ARG A 208 -6.92 -7.95 -23.49
N VAL A 209 -6.68 -7.34 -22.35
CA VAL A 209 -6.52 -8.00 -21.05
C VAL A 209 -7.91 -8.44 -20.58
N PHE A 210 -8.24 -9.73 -20.71
CA PHE A 210 -9.58 -10.25 -20.41
C PHE A 210 -9.88 -10.40 -18.91
N TYR A 211 -8.85 -10.65 -18.09
CA TYR A 211 -9.00 -10.89 -16.64
C TYR A 211 -7.70 -10.60 -15.89
N ARG A 212 -7.79 -9.97 -14.72
CA ARG A 212 -6.69 -9.86 -13.74
C ARG A 212 -7.17 -10.16 -12.34
N LYS A 213 -6.27 -10.71 -11.54
CA LYS A 213 -6.39 -10.88 -10.10
C LYS A 213 -5.19 -10.24 -9.44
N GLY A 214 -5.41 -9.63 -8.29
CA GLY A 214 -4.37 -8.91 -7.57
C GLY A 214 -4.72 -8.69 -6.12
N ILE A 215 -3.84 -8.00 -5.41
CA ILE A 215 -4.00 -7.63 -4.01
C ILE A 215 -4.39 -6.15 -3.93
N ALA A 216 -5.44 -5.87 -3.18
CA ALA A 216 -5.85 -4.53 -2.80
C ALA A 216 -5.52 -4.31 -1.32
N ILE A 217 -4.85 -3.21 -1.00
CA ILE A 217 -4.67 -2.72 0.36
C ILE A 217 -5.47 -1.43 0.49
N THR A 218 -6.34 -1.40 1.50
CA THR A 218 -7.39 -0.40 1.69
C THR A 218 -7.55 -0.08 3.17
N SER A 219 -8.41 0.87 3.53
CA SER A 219 -8.81 1.08 4.93
C SER A 219 -10.15 0.41 5.24
N ALA A 220 -10.26 -0.13 6.46
CA ALA A 220 -11.50 -0.65 7.02
C ALA A 220 -12.55 0.46 7.12
N ALA A 221 -13.81 0.08 6.95
CA ALA A 221 -14.95 0.98 7.18
C ALA A 221 -15.34 0.99 8.68
N THR A 222 -14.35 1.24 9.54
CA THR A 222 -14.46 1.37 10.99
C THR A 222 -13.88 2.73 11.42
N ASP A 223 -14.17 3.17 12.65
CA ASP A 223 -13.65 4.45 13.16
C ASP A 223 -12.11 4.47 13.22
N GLU A 224 -11.49 3.31 13.44
CA GLU A 224 -10.03 3.14 13.52
C GLU A 224 -9.34 3.07 12.14
N ARG A 225 -10.10 2.92 11.04
CA ARG A 225 -9.61 2.92 9.64
C ARG A 225 -8.39 2.01 9.38
N GLU A 226 -8.42 0.86 10.02
CA GLU A 226 -7.39 -0.17 10.03
C GLU A 226 -7.00 -0.59 8.60
N PRO A 227 -5.72 -0.89 8.29
CA PRO A 227 -5.36 -1.46 7.01
C PRO A 227 -6.06 -2.81 6.78
N VAL A 228 -6.60 -3.00 5.58
CA VAL A 228 -7.26 -4.24 5.12
C VAL A 228 -6.61 -4.67 3.82
N MET A 229 -6.04 -5.87 3.83
CA MET A 229 -5.51 -6.53 2.65
C MET A 229 -6.50 -7.60 2.16
N GLN A 230 -6.87 -7.54 0.88
CA GLN A 230 -7.77 -8.49 0.25
C GLN A 230 -7.43 -8.69 -1.22
N THR A 231 -8.06 -9.66 -1.86
CA THR A 231 -7.92 -9.89 -3.30
C THR A 231 -8.96 -9.08 -4.06
N PHE A 232 -8.61 -8.64 -5.27
CA PHE A 232 -9.56 -8.07 -6.24
C PHE A 232 -9.45 -8.77 -7.59
N VAL A 233 -10.50 -8.63 -8.40
CA VAL A 233 -10.49 -9.05 -9.81
C VAL A 233 -10.85 -7.88 -10.74
N LEU A 234 -10.35 -7.91 -11.97
CA LEU A 234 -10.66 -6.96 -13.06
C LEU A 234 -10.99 -7.71 -14.35
N PHE A 235 -11.91 -7.15 -15.14
CA PHE A 235 -12.37 -7.65 -16.42
C PHE A 235 -12.38 -6.53 -17.47
N ASP A 236 -12.27 -6.87 -18.76
CA ASP A 236 -12.35 -5.91 -19.88
C ASP A 236 -13.77 -5.38 -20.12
N ARG A 237 -14.77 -6.05 -19.55
CA ARG A 237 -16.21 -5.78 -19.73
C ARG A 237 -16.97 -6.00 -18.42
N PRO A 238 -18.14 -5.36 -18.24
CA PRO A 238 -19.00 -5.62 -17.09
C PRO A 238 -19.44 -7.10 -17.08
N ILE A 239 -19.50 -7.70 -15.89
CA ILE A 239 -20.08 -9.03 -15.71
C ILE A 239 -21.59 -8.88 -15.55
N PRO A 240 -22.41 -9.63 -16.32
CA PRO A 240 -23.86 -9.65 -16.16
C PRO A 240 -24.28 -10.06 -14.74
N GLU A 241 -25.40 -9.52 -14.25
CA GLU A 241 -25.85 -9.72 -12.86
C GLU A 241 -26.06 -11.20 -12.52
N GLU A 242 -26.62 -11.97 -13.46
CA GLU A 242 -26.86 -13.40 -13.32
C GLU A 242 -25.57 -14.23 -13.18
N LYS A 243 -24.40 -13.65 -13.49
CA LYS A 243 -23.08 -14.30 -13.36
C LYS A 243 -22.26 -13.79 -12.18
N LEU A 244 -22.78 -12.85 -11.39
CA LEU A 244 -22.05 -12.30 -10.24
C LEU A 244 -21.84 -13.33 -9.12
N CYS A 245 -22.64 -14.39 -9.05
CA CYS A 245 -22.50 -15.48 -8.08
C CYS A 245 -21.14 -16.19 -8.15
N TYR A 246 -20.43 -16.14 -9.29
CA TYR A 246 -19.11 -16.74 -9.45
C TYR A 246 -17.96 -15.86 -8.93
N ILE A 247 -18.19 -14.56 -8.70
CA ILE A 247 -17.14 -13.61 -8.32
C ILE A 247 -16.55 -13.91 -6.92
N PRO A 248 -17.34 -14.21 -5.87
CA PRO A 248 -16.78 -14.50 -4.55
C PRO A 248 -15.72 -15.59 -4.54
N GLY A 249 -15.92 -16.67 -5.29
CA GLY A 249 -14.92 -17.75 -5.44
C GLY A 249 -13.62 -17.27 -6.10
N LEU A 250 -13.70 -16.31 -7.04
CA LEU A 250 -12.52 -15.72 -7.67
C LEU A 250 -11.74 -14.77 -6.74
N LEU A 251 -12.39 -14.23 -5.71
CA LEU A 251 -11.76 -13.36 -4.69
C LEU A 251 -11.00 -14.15 -3.62
N LEU A 252 -11.23 -15.45 -3.47
CA LEU A 252 -10.40 -16.27 -2.58
C LEU A 252 -8.96 -16.32 -3.10
N PRO A 253 -7.92 -16.33 -2.25
CA PRO A 253 -6.54 -16.53 -2.70
C PRO A 253 -6.40 -17.81 -3.55
N PRO A 254 -5.45 -17.87 -4.50
CA PRO A 254 -5.17 -19.12 -5.21
C PRO A 254 -4.83 -20.23 -4.23
N GLN A 255 -5.53 -21.36 -4.33
CA GLN A 255 -5.34 -22.55 -3.50
C GLN A 255 -5.30 -23.78 -4.40
N ASP A 256 -4.40 -24.72 -4.12
CA ASP A 256 -4.32 -25.99 -4.84
C ASP A 256 -5.40 -26.99 -4.39
N ILE A 257 -5.95 -26.78 -3.19
CA ILE A 257 -6.96 -27.63 -2.55
C ILE A 257 -8.05 -26.74 -1.98
N VAL A 258 -9.31 -27.08 -2.27
CA VAL A 258 -10.50 -26.43 -1.70
C VAL A 258 -11.15 -27.40 -0.72
N ALA A 259 -11.20 -27.02 0.55
CA ALA A 259 -11.93 -27.77 1.57
C ALA A 259 -13.39 -27.27 1.60
N ILE A 260 -14.35 -28.20 1.53
CA ILE A 260 -15.78 -27.91 1.59
C ILE A 260 -16.47 -28.94 2.49
N SER A 261 -17.41 -28.49 3.33
CA SER A 261 -18.20 -29.41 4.15
C SER A 261 -19.18 -30.20 3.29
N GLU A 262 -19.53 -31.41 3.73
CA GLU A 262 -20.49 -32.27 3.04
C GLU A 262 -21.85 -31.57 2.86
N ASP A 263 -22.36 -30.91 3.90
CA ASP A 263 -23.62 -30.16 3.85
C ASP A 263 -23.58 -29.05 2.80
N SER A 264 -22.48 -28.29 2.74
CA SER A 264 -22.31 -27.21 1.75
C SER A 264 -22.21 -27.78 0.34
N LEU A 265 -21.49 -28.90 0.16
CA LEU A 265 -21.35 -29.56 -1.13
C LEU A 265 -22.69 -30.09 -1.63
N ASN A 266 -23.47 -30.73 -0.77
CA ASN A 266 -24.79 -31.25 -1.12
C ASN A 266 -25.77 -30.12 -1.48
N THR A 267 -25.79 -29.05 -0.69
CA THR A 267 -26.58 -27.84 -1.01
C THR A 267 -26.23 -27.28 -2.38
N LEU A 268 -24.93 -27.15 -2.70
CA LEU A 268 -24.48 -26.64 -4.00
C LEU A 268 -24.83 -27.56 -5.17
N LYS A 269 -24.84 -28.90 -4.97
CA LYS A 269 -25.26 -29.85 -6.01
C LYS A 269 -26.73 -29.70 -6.35
N GLU A 270 -27.58 -29.44 -5.36
CA GLU A 270 -29.01 -29.21 -5.55
C GLU A 270 -29.27 -27.87 -6.24
N GLU A 271 -28.55 -26.82 -5.84
CA GLU A 271 -28.73 -25.46 -6.37
C GLU A 271 -28.14 -25.27 -7.77
N TYR A 272 -26.99 -25.91 -8.06
CA TYR A 272 -26.24 -25.73 -9.31
C TYR A 272 -25.99 -27.07 -10.02
N PRO A 273 -26.70 -27.37 -11.12
CA PRO A 273 -26.54 -28.63 -11.87
C PRO A 273 -25.09 -28.91 -12.34
N VAL A 274 -24.32 -27.85 -12.62
CA VAL A 274 -22.91 -27.97 -13.02
C VAL A 274 -22.02 -28.52 -11.88
N VAL A 275 -22.35 -28.21 -10.63
CA VAL A 275 -21.64 -28.75 -9.46
C VAL A 275 -21.99 -30.23 -9.28
N ALA A 276 -23.26 -30.61 -9.45
CA ALA A 276 -23.67 -32.02 -9.45
C ALA A 276 -22.90 -32.84 -10.49
N GLN A 277 -22.84 -32.34 -11.73
CA GLN A 277 -22.10 -32.99 -12.82
C GLN A 277 -20.59 -33.07 -12.54
N LEU A 278 -19.98 -32.04 -11.95
CA LEU A 278 -18.57 -32.06 -11.57
C LEU A 278 -18.31 -33.14 -10.51
N VAL A 279 -19.13 -33.17 -9.46
CA VAL A 279 -19.00 -34.17 -8.40
C VAL A 279 -19.15 -35.58 -8.93
N GLU A 280 -20.12 -35.82 -9.83
CA GLU A 280 -20.31 -37.12 -10.47
C GLU A 280 -19.10 -37.53 -11.32
N ASN A 281 -18.65 -36.64 -12.22
CA ASN A 281 -17.57 -36.94 -13.17
C ASN A 281 -16.20 -37.11 -12.49
N PHE A 282 -15.96 -36.40 -11.39
CA PHE A 282 -14.67 -36.36 -10.72
C PHE A 282 -14.72 -36.94 -9.29
N GLN A 283 -15.77 -37.71 -8.94
CA GLN A 283 -15.95 -38.28 -7.60
C GLN A 283 -14.70 -39.03 -7.11
N TYR A 284 -14.03 -39.75 -8.01
CA TYR A 284 -12.82 -40.51 -7.71
C TYR A 284 -11.61 -39.65 -7.31
N LEU A 285 -11.65 -38.33 -7.55
CA LEU A 285 -10.64 -37.36 -7.12
C LEU A 285 -11.03 -36.64 -5.82
N ILE A 286 -12.28 -36.75 -5.36
CA ILE A 286 -12.77 -36.10 -4.15
C ILE A 286 -12.44 -37.01 -2.95
N LYS A 287 -11.53 -36.54 -2.08
CA LYS A 287 -11.16 -37.25 -0.86
C LYS A 287 -12.07 -36.79 0.29
N GLU A 288 -12.84 -37.71 0.87
CA GLU A 288 -13.65 -37.43 2.06
C GLU A 288 -12.76 -37.40 3.31
N HIS A 289 -12.77 -36.27 4.03
CA HIS A 289 -12.19 -36.15 5.36
C HIS A 289 -13.32 -35.80 6.35
N LYS A 290 -13.54 -36.62 7.38
CA LYS A 290 -14.47 -36.31 8.48
C LYS A 290 -13.75 -35.44 9.51
N GLU A 291 -14.22 -34.22 9.78
CA GLU A 291 -13.79 -33.45 10.94
C GLU A 291 -14.99 -33.01 11.80
N ILE A 292 -14.92 -33.31 13.10
CA ILE A 292 -15.82 -32.79 14.14
C ILE A 292 -15.19 -31.49 14.66
N VAL A 293 -15.91 -30.37 14.54
CA VAL A 293 -15.45 -29.04 14.97
C VAL A 293 -16.10 -28.66 16.31
N TYR A 294 -15.33 -28.06 17.21
CA TYR A 294 -15.80 -27.59 18.53
C TYR A 294 -15.72 -26.05 18.61
N ASP A 295 -16.84 -25.41 18.95
CA ASP A 295 -16.93 -23.97 19.15
C ASP A 295 -16.56 -23.58 20.58
N ILE A 296 -15.60 -22.66 20.73
CA ILE A 296 -15.09 -22.22 22.04
C ILE A 296 -15.34 -20.72 22.20
N ASN A 297 -16.24 -20.35 23.12
CA ASN A 297 -16.58 -18.95 23.42
C ASN A 297 -15.59 -18.35 24.42
N GLU A 298 -14.61 -17.62 23.88
CA GLU A 298 -13.55 -16.98 24.66
C GLU A 298 -14.07 -15.97 25.71
N ILE A 299 -15.07 -15.17 25.36
CA ILE A 299 -15.58 -14.11 26.25
C ILE A 299 -16.19 -14.75 27.51
N SER A 300 -17.01 -15.79 27.32
CA SER A 300 -17.59 -16.56 28.42
C SER A 300 -16.51 -17.26 29.24
N VAL A 301 -15.55 -17.91 28.59
CA VAL A 301 -14.45 -18.61 29.26
C VAL A 301 -13.60 -17.68 30.12
N LEU A 302 -13.33 -16.45 29.68
CA LEU A 302 -12.53 -15.47 30.43
C LEU A 302 -13.30 -14.73 31.52
N ALA A 303 -14.64 -14.63 31.41
CA ALA A 303 -15.51 -13.98 32.39
C ALA A 303 -15.94 -14.91 33.53
N GLU A 304 -15.95 -16.22 33.31
CA GLU A 304 -16.42 -17.21 34.29
C GLU A 304 -15.56 -17.22 35.56
N LYS A 305 -16.18 -17.44 36.73
CA LYS A 305 -15.43 -17.80 37.95
C LYS A 305 -15.17 -19.29 37.93
N SER A 306 -13.93 -19.68 37.67
CA SER A 306 -13.47 -21.07 37.70
C SER A 306 -12.20 -21.19 38.53
N ASP A 307 -11.87 -22.42 38.90
CA ASP A 307 -10.64 -22.76 39.62
C ASP A 307 -9.38 -22.51 38.77
N MET A 308 -9.53 -22.39 37.45
CA MET A 308 -8.45 -21.98 36.54
C MET A 308 -8.27 -20.46 36.58
N SER A 309 -7.02 -20.02 36.78
CA SER A 309 -6.67 -18.61 36.77
C SER A 309 -7.02 -17.95 35.42
N LYS A 310 -7.32 -16.65 35.43
CA LYS A 310 -7.62 -15.92 34.18
C LYS A 310 -6.43 -15.96 33.22
N GLU A 311 -5.21 -15.92 33.76
CA GLU A 311 -3.96 -15.98 33.00
C GLU A 311 -3.80 -17.32 32.29
N ASP A 312 -4.05 -18.44 32.96
CA ASP A 312 -3.90 -19.77 32.36
C ASP A 312 -5.00 -20.09 31.34
N ARG A 313 -6.20 -19.55 31.53
CA ARG A 313 -7.27 -19.60 30.53
C ARG A 313 -6.89 -18.88 29.24
N LEU A 314 -6.24 -17.71 29.36
CA LEU A 314 -5.75 -16.94 28.23
C LEU A 314 -4.64 -17.67 27.47
N LYS A 315 -3.70 -18.31 28.19
CA LYS A 315 -2.66 -19.17 27.59
C LYS A 315 -3.28 -20.30 26.78
N ALA A 316 -4.31 -20.98 27.31
CA ALA A 316 -4.98 -22.09 26.62
C ALA A 316 -5.80 -21.64 25.38
N LEU A 317 -6.57 -20.56 25.50
CA LEU A 317 -7.36 -20.01 24.38
C LEU A 317 -6.47 -19.55 23.22
N THR A 318 -5.29 -19.01 23.51
CA THR A 318 -4.32 -18.59 22.50
C THR A 318 -3.80 -19.79 21.69
N LEU A 319 -3.50 -20.91 22.37
CA LEU A 319 -3.08 -22.17 21.72
C LEU A 319 -4.19 -22.78 20.84
N LEU A 320 -5.46 -22.60 21.22
CA LEU A 320 -6.62 -23.08 20.45
C LEU A 320 -6.89 -22.24 19.21
N LYS A 321 -6.78 -20.90 19.32
CA LYS A 321 -6.94 -19.98 18.19
C LYS A 321 -5.93 -20.23 17.07
N GLU A 322 -4.71 -20.65 17.43
CA GLU A 322 -3.64 -21.02 16.50
C GLU A 322 -4.06 -22.15 15.53
N LYS A 323 -5.01 -23.00 15.92
CA LYS A 323 -5.45 -24.17 15.15
C LYS A 323 -6.84 -24.03 14.52
N SER A 324 -7.40 -22.82 14.50
CA SER A 324 -8.71 -22.55 13.88
C SER A 324 -8.66 -22.57 12.35
N LEU A 325 -9.73 -23.05 11.70
CA LEU A 325 -9.89 -23.08 10.24
C LEU A 325 -10.00 -21.63 9.71
N ALA A 326 -8.88 -21.13 9.18
CA ALA A 326 -8.53 -19.72 9.16
C ALA A 326 -9.29 -18.80 8.19
N ALA A 327 -9.14 -17.49 8.44
CA ALA A 327 -9.87 -16.37 7.86
C ALA A 327 -9.45 -15.91 6.45
N ASP A 328 -10.40 -15.31 5.74
CA ASP A 328 -10.34 -14.79 4.37
C ASP A 328 -9.92 -13.30 4.28
N LYS A 329 -9.81 -12.60 5.41
CA LYS A 329 -9.46 -11.16 5.51
C LYS A 329 -8.50 -10.90 6.66
N PHE A 330 -7.48 -10.08 6.41
CA PHE A 330 -6.50 -9.68 7.42
C PHE A 330 -6.70 -8.23 7.83
N PHE A 331 -7.17 -8.01 9.06
CA PHE A 331 -7.26 -6.71 9.73
C PHE A 331 -6.04 -6.56 10.66
N PHE A 332 -5.21 -5.54 10.42
CA PHE A 332 -3.88 -5.41 11.04
C PHE A 332 -3.85 -4.96 12.52
N THR A 333 -5.00 -4.84 13.17
CA THR A 333 -5.18 -4.22 14.49
C THR A 333 -5.61 -5.18 15.59
N SER A 334 -5.94 -6.42 15.25
CA SER A 334 -6.64 -7.38 16.12
C SER A 334 -5.96 -7.72 17.47
N SER A 335 -4.76 -7.20 17.77
CA SER A 335 -4.04 -7.46 19.02
C SER A 335 -3.08 -6.34 19.47
N LEU A 336 -3.14 -5.15 18.86
CA LEU A 336 -2.12 -4.12 19.10
C LEU A 336 -2.09 -3.62 20.55
N ASN A 337 -3.24 -3.33 21.18
CA ASN A 337 -3.24 -2.78 22.54
C ASN A 337 -2.66 -3.75 23.58
N GLU A 338 -3.04 -5.03 23.52
CA GLU A 338 -2.52 -6.07 24.44
C GLU A 338 -1.03 -6.35 24.18
N SER A 339 -0.60 -6.30 22.91
CA SER A 339 0.80 -6.51 22.53
C SER A 339 1.67 -5.30 22.87
N VAL A 340 1.13 -4.08 22.78
CA VAL A 340 1.85 -2.83 23.08
C VAL A 340 2.17 -2.74 24.56
N ASP A 341 1.23 -3.08 25.44
CA ASP A 341 1.48 -3.08 26.89
C ASP A 341 2.49 -4.17 27.27
N PHE A 342 2.39 -5.38 26.71
CA PHE A 342 3.39 -6.43 26.91
C PHE A 342 4.80 -6.03 26.40
N VAL A 343 4.89 -5.47 25.18
CA VAL A 343 6.16 -5.03 24.60
C VAL A 343 6.77 -3.90 25.43
N ARG A 344 5.98 -2.89 25.81
CA ARG A 344 6.44 -1.76 26.62
C ARG A 344 6.87 -2.19 28.03
N ASP A 345 6.05 -2.99 28.70
CA ASP A 345 6.20 -3.25 30.13
C ASP A 345 7.04 -4.47 30.45
N TYR A 346 7.28 -5.36 29.48
CA TYR A 346 8.08 -6.57 29.67
C TYR A 346 9.29 -6.65 28.75
N LEU A 347 9.15 -6.41 27.44
CA LEU A 347 10.27 -6.58 26.49
C LEU A 347 11.22 -5.38 26.37
N LEU A 348 10.70 -4.16 26.55
CA LEU A 348 11.46 -2.91 26.42
C LEU A 348 11.85 -2.29 27.76
N LYS A 349 11.49 -2.93 28.88
CA LYS A 349 11.97 -2.55 30.20
C LYS A 349 13.37 -3.15 30.38
N PRO A 350 14.39 -2.34 30.75
CA PRO A 350 15.79 -2.77 30.82
C PRO A 350 16.08 -3.80 31.91
#